data_AF-A0AAW8TZI5-F1
#
_entry.id   AF-A0AAW8TZI5-F1
#
_cell.length_a   1.000
_cell.length_b   1.000
_cell.length_c   1.000
_cell.angle_alpha   90.00
_cell.angle_beta   90.00
_cell.angle_gamma   90.00
#
_symmetry.space_group_name_H-M   'P 1'
#
loop_
_entity.id
_entity.type
_entity.pdbx_description
1 polymer ?
#
loop_
_entity_poly.entity_id
_entity_poly.type
_entity_poly.pdbx_seq_one_letter_code
_entity_poly.pdbx_strand_id
1 'polypeptide(L)'
;MAVLTESDVRRLLKKEHLTEMIIAKGTIVTPSAKGFLTDRGINVIIEGSPKLHQEDTTTSEEELPVDEVTQVTEKDSQPVETYPLKKIRIQWSLFKLEVIKTQKALEKLEKENLKDDLQIVLKTIDDVLESLSQGNWVNTSYLSHVTEAEEVEINFEMDESYLELSRLSLLCEDVCCETVTRFSNGFGVSLREDLVELETKLPLYIQSLMNK
;
A
#
# COMPACT_ATOMS: atom_id res chain seq x y z
N MET A 1 39.12 -2.75 -3.61
CA MET A 1 37.66 -2.58 -3.45
C MET A 1 37.35 -2.54 -1.97
N ALA A 2 36.80 -1.44 -1.47
CA ALA A 2 36.45 -1.29 -0.07
C ALA A 2 34.96 -1.62 0.12
N VAL A 3 34.64 -2.42 1.14
CA VAL A 3 33.27 -2.76 1.52
C VAL A 3 32.99 -2.04 2.83
N LEU A 4 31.93 -1.23 2.87
CA LEU A 4 31.50 -0.51 4.06
C LEU A 4 30.42 -1.30 4.78
N THR A 5 30.78 -1.85 5.94
CA THR A 5 29.87 -2.61 6.80
C THR A 5 29.26 -1.73 7.88
N GLU A 6 28.12 -2.15 8.41
CA GLU A 6 27.44 -1.43 9.50
C GLU A 6 28.35 -1.26 10.73
N SER A 7 29.17 -2.27 11.03
CA SER A 7 30.19 -2.24 12.08
C SER A 7 31.22 -1.12 11.86
N ASP A 8 31.60 -0.85 10.62
CA ASP A 8 32.54 0.23 10.28
C ASP A 8 31.88 1.60 10.42
N VAL A 9 30.62 1.73 9.99
CA VAL A 9 29.81 2.96 10.14
C VAL A 9 29.59 3.28 11.62
N ARG A 10 29.27 2.28 12.44
CA ARG A 10 29.13 2.43 13.91
C ARG A 10 30.43 2.86 14.58
N ARG A 11 31.60 2.42 14.07
CA ARG A 11 32.91 2.82 14.61
C ARG A 11 33.26 4.27 14.26
N LEU A 12 32.87 4.73 13.06
CA LEU A 12 33.08 6.10 12.59
C LEU A 12 32.19 7.11 13.34
N LEU A 13 30.91 6.78 13.55
CA LEU A 13 29.94 7.66 14.22
C LEU A 13 30.06 7.71 15.75
N LYS A 14 30.81 6.80 16.38
CA LYS A 14 31.10 6.86 17.82
C LYS A 14 31.96 8.07 18.21
N LYS A 15 32.57 8.75 17.25
CA LYS A 15 33.47 9.88 17.51
C LYS A 15 32.86 11.25 17.19
N GLU A 16 31.81 11.35 16.38
CA GLU A 16 31.17 12.62 16.00
C GLU A 16 29.69 12.45 15.62
N HIS A 17 28.85 13.47 15.90
CA HIS A 17 27.49 13.59 15.37
C HIS A 17 27.53 14.19 13.96
N LEU A 18 27.62 13.32 12.95
CA LEU A 18 27.68 13.73 11.55
C LEU A 18 26.29 13.71 10.93
N THR A 19 25.90 14.80 10.27
CA THR A 19 24.72 14.89 9.40
C THR A 19 25.00 14.36 7.99
N GLU A 20 26.26 14.30 7.58
CA GLU A 20 26.67 13.86 6.23
C GLU A 20 27.91 12.96 6.26
N MET A 21 27.95 11.96 5.39
CA MET A 21 29.09 11.04 5.25
C MET A 21 29.50 10.89 3.77
N ILE A 22 30.74 11.29 3.46
CA ILE A 22 31.29 11.21 2.11
C ILE A 22 31.91 9.82 1.88
N ILE A 23 31.53 9.12 0.81
CA ILE A 23 32.01 7.79 0.45
C ILE A 23 32.74 7.84 -0.90
N ALA A 24 33.96 7.27 -0.94
CA ALA A 24 34.77 7.19 -2.15
C ALA A 24 34.10 6.34 -3.26
N LYS A 25 34.25 6.78 -4.51
CA LYS A 25 33.70 6.11 -5.70
C LYS A 25 34.18 4.65 -5.81
N GLY A 26 33.24 3.72 -5.92
CA GLY A 26 33.52 2.28 -6.01
C GLY A 26 33.52 1.53 -4.67
N THR A 27 33.12 2.19 -3.58
CA THR A 27 32.88 1.54 -2.29
C THR A 27 31.51 0.86 -2.29
N ILE A 28 31.46 -0.41 -1.92
CA ILE A 28 30.20 -1.16 -1.80
C ILE A 28 29.66 -0.94 -0.40
N VAL A 29 28.51 -0.26 -0.29
CA VAL A 29 27.79 -0.09 0.98
C VAL A 29 26.85 -1.27 1.16
N THR A 30 27.03 -2.01 2.25
CA THR A 30 26.15 -3.14 2.58
C THR A 30 24.73 -2.66 2.91
N PRO A 31 23.68 -3.44 2.64
CA PRO A 31 22.29 -3.06 2.94
C PRO A 31 22.08 -2.65 4.41
N SER A 32 22.74 -3.35 5.34
CA SER A 32 22.69 -3.07 6.77
C SER A 32 23.35 -1.73 7.13
N ALA A 33 24.48 -1.38 6.48
CA ALA A 33 25.12 -0.08 6.66
C ALA A 33 24.26 1.08 6.10
N LYS A 34 23.58 0.84 4.97
CA LYS A 34 22.66 1.82 4.38
C LYS A 34 21.45 2.07 5.29
N GLY A 35 20.84 1.01 5.82
CA GLY A 35 19.74 1.11 6.79
C GLY A 35 20.14 1.92 8.02
N PHE A 36 21.31 1.61 8.60
CA PHE A 36 21.80 2.33 9.78
C PHE A 36 22.04 3.84 9.56
N LEU A 37 22.49 4.25 8.37
CA LEU A 37 22.70 5.66 8.03
C LEU A 37 21.36 6.40 7.85
N THR A 38 20.38 5.75 7.21
CA THR A 38 19.04 6.30 7.02
C THR A 38 18.31 6.46 8.36
N ASP A 39 18.38 5.46 9.24
CA ASP A 39 17.75 5.50 10.58
C ASP A 39 18.31 6.63 11.47
N ARG A 40 19.53 7.09 11.18
CA ARG A 40 20.22 8.17 11.89
C ARG A 40 20.12 9.52 11.17
N GLY A 41 19.43 9.60 10.04
CA GLY A 41 19.25 10.85 9.26
C GLY A 41 20.54 11.35 8.61
N ILE A 42 21.48 10.46 8.30
CA ILE A 42 22.81 10.82 7.78
C ILE A 42 22.81 10.69 6.27
N ASN A 43 23.03 11.80 5.57
CA ASN A 43 23.08 11.82 4.10
C ASN A 43 24.42 11.28 3.59
N VAL A 44 24.35 10.38 2.61
CA VAL A 44 25.53 9.75 2.00
C VAL A 44 25.88 10.45 0.69
N ILE A 45 27.05 11.06 0.61
CA ILE A 45 27.53 11.77 -0.58
C ILE A 45 28.62 10.93 -1.24
N ILE A 46 28.44 10.54 -2.51
CA ILE A 46 29.45 9.77 -3.25
C ILE A 46 30.45 10.75 -3.86
N GLU A 47 31.74 10.52 -3.60
CA GLU A 47 32.81 11.36 -4.12
C GLU A 47 32.85 11.28 -5.65
N GLY A 48 32.49 12.39 -6.33
CA GLY A 48 32.51 12.51 -7.79
C GLY A 48 31.17 12.80 -8.50
N SER A 49 30.07 13.04 -7.79
CA SER A 49 28.87 13.69 -8.36
C SER A 49 28.99 15.23 -8.32
N PRO A 50 28.43 15.98 -9.29
CA PRO A 50 28.56 17.43 -9.33
C PRO A 50 28.01 18.06 -8.05
N LYS A 51 28.84 18.89 -7.41
CA LYS A 51 28.55 19.61 -6.18
C LYS A 51 27.40 20.60 -6.43
N LEU A 52 26.26 20.40 -5.79
CA LEU A 52 25.41 21.53 -5.41
C LEU A 52 26.10 22.16 -4.20
N HIS A 53 26.82 23.25 -4.47
CA HIS A 53 27.46 24.06 -3.45
C HIS A 53 26.43 24.51 -2.42
N GLN A 54 26.55 24.04 -1.18
CA GLN A 54 26.22 24.85 -0.02
C GLN A 54 27.55 25.33 0.54
N GLU A 55 27.91 26.54 0.16
CA GLU A 55 28.96 27.31 0.80
C GLU A 55 28.36 27.99 2.02
N ASP A 56 28.88 27.63 3.19
CA ASP A 56 28.75 28.41 4.40
C ASP A 56 29.61 29.68 4.26
N THR A 57 28.92 30.81 4.38
CA THR A 57 29.34 32.06 5.04
C THR A 57 30.53 32.89 4.51
N THR A 58 30.20 34.19 4.41
CA THR A 58 31.05 35.39 4.57
C THR A 58 31.90 35.84 3.36
N THR A 59 31.48 36.87 2.61
CA THR A 59 31.64 38.32 2.91
C THR A 59 31.47 39.16 1.63
N SER A 60 30.76 40.29 1.77
CA SER A 60 30.80 41.55 0.98
C SER A 60 30.11 41.70 -0.39
N GLU A 61 29.29 42.76 -0.40
CA GLU A 61 29.00 43.74 -1.47
C GLU A 61 28.01 43.31 -2.57
N GLU A 62 26.75 43.77 -2.46
CA GLU A 62 26.15 44.97 -3.15
C GLU A 62 25.23 44.43 -4.27
N GLU A 63 23.94 44.74 -4.43
CA GLU A 63 23.01 45.75 -3.92
C GLU A 63 21.59 45.15 -3.94
N LEU A 64 20.71 45.69 -3.09
CA LEU A 64 19.25 45.47 -3.03
C LEU A 64 18.57 45.96 -4.34
N PRO A 65 17.38 45.44 -4.72
CA PRO A 65 16.16 46.00 -4.16
C PRO A 65 15.09 44.97 -3.73
N VAL A 66 14.63 45.22 -2.50
CA VAL A 66 13.29 45.17 -1.88
C VAL A 66 12.08 44.80 -2.76
N ASP A 67 11.11 44.17 -2.08
CA ASP A 67 9.70 43.83 -2.43
C ASP A 67 9.53 42.45 -3.08
N GLU A 68 8.81 41.47 -2.53
CA GLU A 68 7.51 41.52 -1.87
C GLU A 68 7.32 40.37 -0.87
N VAL A 69 6.56 40.66 0.19
CA VAL A 69 6.06 39.74 1.20
C VAL A 69 5.00 38.82 0.56
N THR A 70 4.86 37.61 1.11
CA THR A 70 3.66 36.75 1.09
C THR A 70 3.41 35.95 -0.18
N GLN A 71 3.59 34.63 -0.12
CA GLN A 71 2.50 33.70 0.22
C GLN A 71 3.01 32.26 0.25
N VAL A 72 2.74 31.60 1.38
CA VAL A 72 2.63 30.14 1.48
C VAL A 72 1.67 29.71 0.36
N THR A 73 2.16 28.97 -0.63
CA THR A 73 1.28 28.18 -1.49
C THR A 73 1.58 26.72 -1.17
N GLU A 74 0.70 26.15 -0.36
CA GLU A 74 0.44 24.71 -0.32
C GLU A 74 0.33 24.23 -1.76
N LYS A 75 1.38 23.59 -2.28
CA LYS A 75 1.27 22.80 -3.49
C LYS A 75 0.96 21.38 -3.06
N ASP A 76 -0.32 21.04 -3.24
CA ASP A 76 -0.87 19.70 -3.37
C ASP A 76 0.22 18.69 -3.73
N SER A 77 0.69 17.98 -2.71
CA SER A 77 1.55 16.83 -2.89
C SER A 77 0.63 15.68 -3.26
N GLN A 78 0.31 15.54 -4.54
CA GLN A 78 -0.35 14.33 -5.01
C GLN A 78 0.49 13.11 -4.58
N PRO A 79 -0.12 12.06 -4.01
CA PRO A 79 0.62 10.88 -3.61
C PRO A 79 1.29 10.28 -4.84
N VAL A 80 2.61 10.10 -4.77
CA VAL A 80 3.37 9.47 -5.85
C VAL A 80 2.91 8.01 -5.95
N GLU A 81 2.01 7.70 -6.90
CA GLU A 81 1.56 6.34 -7.19
C GLU A 81 2.78 5.49 -7.58
N THR A 82 3.19 4.61 -6.69
CA THR A 82 4.17 3.57 -7.04
C THR A 82 3.51 2.52 -7.93
N TYR A 83 4.25 1.91 -8.86
CA TYR A 83 3.73 0.85 -9.74
C TYR A 83 2.97 -0.27 -8.98
N PRO A 84 3.43 -0.74 -7.80
CA PRO A 84 2.66 -1.68 -6.98
C PRO A 84 1.29 -1.15 -6.52
N LEU A 85 1.19 0.09 -6.07
CA LEU A 85 -0.09 0.69 -5.64
C LEU A 85 -1.06 0.82 -6.82
N LYS A 86 -0.54 1.20 -8.00
CA LYS A 86 -1.32 1.25 -9.23
C LYS A 86 -1.90 -0.12 -9.61
N LYS A 87 -1.12 -1.20 -9.48
CA LYS A 87 -1.60 -2.57 -9.74
C LYS A 87 -2.76 -2.94 -8.82
N ILE A 88 -2.60 -2.73 -7.52
CA ILE A 88 -3.62 -3.05 -6.50
C ILE A 88 -4.90 -2.25 -6.77
N ARG A 89 -4.77 -0.94 -7.04
CA ARG A 89 -5.90 -0.08 -7.37
C ARG A 89 -6.68 -0.60 -8.57
N ILE A 90 -5.99 -1.03 -9.63
CA ILE A 90 -6.61 -1.64 -10.81
C ILE A 90 -7.34 -2.94 -10.43
N GLN A 91 -6.73 -3.82 -9.65
CA GLN A 91 -7.33 -5.10 -9.24
C GLN A 91 -8.63 -4.88 -8.44
N TRP A 92 -8.62 -3.99 -7.46
CA TRP A 92 -9.84 -3.62 -6.71
C TRP A 92 -10.91 -2.96 -7.60
N SER A 93 -10.49 -2.15 -8.58
CA SER A 93 -11.43 -1.53 -9.52
C SER A 93 -12.07 -2.56 -10.46
N LEU A 94 -11.31 -3.58 -10.87
CA LEU A 94 -11.82 -4.72 -11.64
C LEU A 94 -12.78 -5.56 -10.80
N PHE A 95 -12.43 -5.82 -9.53
CA PHE A 95 -13.31 -6.53 -8.62
C PHE A 95 -14.64 -5.79 -8.40
N LYS A 96 -14.59 -4.47 -8.21
CA LYS A 96 -15.80 -3.61 -8.16
C LYS A 96 -16.70 -3.82 -9.36
N LEU A 97 -16.12 -3.86 -10.56
CA LEU A 97 -16.85 -4.07 -11.80
C LEU A 97 -17.49 -5.46 -11.86
N GLU A 98 -16.83 -6.50 -11.36
CA GLU A 98 -17.38 -7.85 -11.27
C GLU A 98 -18.52 -7.95 -10.23
N VAL A 99 -18.44 -7.25 -9.10
CA VAL A 99 -19.58 -7.13 -8.15
C VAL A 99 -20.80 -6.52 -8.84
N ILE A 100 -20.63 -5.43 -9.59
CA ILE A 100 -21.73 -4.77 -10.31
C ILE A 100 -22.33 -5.69 -11.38
N LYS A 101 -21.49 -6.45 -12.10
CA LYS A 101 -21.98 -7.45 -13.07
C LYS A 101 -22.78 -8.54 -12.38
N THR A 102 -22.30 -9.02 -11.24
CA THR A 102 -22.96 -10.05 -10.42
C THR A 102 -24.32 -9.54 -9.93
N GLN A 103 -24.40 -8.31 -9.41
CA GLN A 103 -25.67 -7.67 -9.04
C GLN A 103 -26.67 -7.68 -10.21
N LYS A 104 -26.23 -7.28 -11.40
CA LYS A 104 -27.08 -7.27 -12.60
C LYS A 104 -27.49 -8.67 -13.06
N ALA A 105 -26.67 -9.69 -12.83
CA ALA A 105 -27.00 -11.08 -13.13
C ALA A 105 -28.06 -11.59 -12.15
N LEU A 106 -27.86 -11.37 -10.85
CA LEU A 106 -28.78 -11.77 -9.78
C LEU A 106 -30.14 -11.05 -9.87
N GLU A 107 -30.17 -9.79 -10.28
CA GLU A 107 -31.42 -9.08 -10.58
C GLU A 107 -32.23 -9.78 -11.68
N LYS A 108 -31.57 -10.33 -12.72
CA LYS A 108 -32.25 -11.09 -13.78
C LYS A 108 -32.76 -12.45 -13.31
N LEU A 109 -32.12 -13.00 -12.27
CA LEU A 109 -32.49 -14.27 -11.63
C LEU A 109 -33.50 -14.07 -10.48
N GLU A 110 -34.11 -12.88 -10.37
CA GLU A 110 -35.10 -12.52 -9.34
C GLU A 110 -34.58 -12.64 -7.89
N LYS A 111 -33.26 -12.55 -7.70
CA LYS A 111 -32.57 -12.59 -6.38
C LYS A 111 -32.41 -11.20 -5.78
N GLU A 112 -33.50 -10.44 -5.68
CA GLU A 112 -33.48 -9.05 -5.19
C GLU A 112 -33.08 -8.92 -3.70
N ASN A 113 -33.26 -9.99 -2.92
CA ASN A 113 -32.90 -10.05 -1.50
C ASN A 113 -31.41 -9.84 -1.23
N LEU A 114 -30.54 -10.08 -2.21
CA LEU A 114 -29.08 -9.94 -2.09
C LEU A 114 -28.57 -8.53 -2.44
N LYS A 115 -29.45 -7.62 -2.87
CA LYS A 115 -29.06 -6.30 -3.35
C LYS A 115 -28.33 -5.49 -2.27
N ASP A 116 -28.91 -5.40 -1.09
CA ASP A 116 -28.34 -4.64 0.03
C ASP A 116 -27.02 -5.25 0.51
N ASP A 117 -26.92 -6.58 0.51
CA ASP A 117 -25.69 -7.29 0.88
C ASP A 117 -24.55 -6.97 -0.10
N LEU A 118 -24.83 -6.93 -1.40
CA LEU A 118 -23.84 -6.58 -2.42
C LEU A 118 -23.50 -5.08 -2.41
N GLN A 119 -24.40 -4.21 -1.94
CA GLN A 119 -24.07 -2.81 -1.69
C GLN A 119 -23.06 -2.65 -0.54
N ILE A 120 -23.13 -3.49 0.49
CA ILE A 120 -22.12 -3.53 1.56
C ILE A 120 -20.76 -3.91 0.97
N VAL A 121 -20.70 -4.91 0.09
CA VAL A 121 -19.46 -5.28 -0.61
C VAL A 121 -18.90 -4.11 -1.42
N LEU A 122 -19.74 -3.41 -2.19
CA LEU A 122 -19.31 -2.23 -2.97
C LEU A 122 -18.77 -1.12 -2.10
N LYS A 123 -19.44 -0.84 -0.97
CA LYS A 123 -18.97 0.15 0.00
C LYS A 123 -17.60 -0.24 0.56
N THR A 124 -17.40 -1.51 0.90
CA THR A 124 -16.11 -2.03 1.37
C THR A 124 -15.01 -1.75 0.35
N ILE A 125 -15.28 -2.02 -0.93
CA ILE A 125 -14.32 -1.78 -2.00
C ILE A 125 -13.98 -0.29 -2.12
N ASP A 126 -14.98 0.59 -1.99
CA ASP A 126 -14.75 2.03 -2.00
C ASP A 126 -13.89 2.50 -0.82
N ASP A 127 -14.16 1.99 0.38
CA ASP A 127 -13.32 2.25 1.56
C ASP A 127 -11.87 1.78 1.31
N VAL A 128 -11.67 0.60 0.70
CA VAL A 128 -10.32 0.12 0.34
C VAL A 128 -9.65 1.05 -0.66
N LEU A 129 -10.34 1.41 -1.74
CA LEU A 129 -9.78 2.29 -2.77
C LEU A 129 -9.42 3.68 -2.24
N GLU A 130 -10.20 4.21 -1.30
CA GLU A 130 -9.88 5.46 -0.60
C GLU A 130 -8.66 5.30 0.32
N SER A 131 -8.61 4.23 1.11
CA SER A 131 -7.51 3.96 2.04
C SER A 131 -6.14 3.79 1.38
N LEU A 132 -6.11 3.24 0.16
CA LEU A 132 -4.90 3.13 -0.65
C LEU A 132 -4.22 4.48 -0.91
N SER A 133 -4.98 5.58 -0.84
CA SER A 133 -4.48 6.94 -1.07
C SER A 133 -4.14 7.72 0.20
N GLN A 134 -4.69 7.34 1.37
CA GLN A 134 -4.67 8.16 2.59
C GLN A 134 -3.91 7.53 3.77
N GLY A 135 -3.41 6.28 3.66
CA GLY A 135 -2.58 5.64 4.70
C GLY A 135 -3.33 5.17 5.95
N ASN A 136 -4.58 5.63 6.16
CA ASN A 136 -5.54 5.06 7.12
C ASN A 136 -6.39 4.01 6.41
N TRP A 137 -6.55 2.83 7.02
CA TRP A 137 -7.12 1.65 6.36
C TRP A 137 -8.48 1.22 6.94
N VAL A 138 -9.17 0.39 6.15
CA VAL A 138 -10.61 0.14 6.16
C VAL A 138 -11.16 -0.35 7.49
N ASN A 139 -12.34 0.17 7.88
CA ASN A 139 -13.11 -0.39 8.98
C ASN A 139 -13.82 -1.67 8.52
N THR A 140 -13.43 -2.82 9.05
CA THR A 140 -13.99 -4.15 8.74
C THR A 140 -15.13 -4.56 9.67
N SER A 141 -15.53 -3.71 10.63
CA SER A 141 -16.46 -4.07 11.71
C SER A 141 -17.85 -4.46 11.21
N TYR A 142 -18.23 -4.03 10.01
CA TYR A 142 -19.51 -4.34 9.39
C TYR A 142 -19.54 -5.67 8.62
N LEU A 143 -18.40 -6.36 8.47
CA LEU A 143 -18.28 -7.68 7.84
C LEU A 143 -18.54 -8.82 8.84
N SER A 144 -19.46 -8.62 9.78
CA SER A 144 -19.66 -9.56 10.89
C SER A 144 -20.39 -10.82 10.46
N HIS A 145 -19.66 -11.90 10.17
CA HIS A 145 -20.21 -13.25 10.09
C HIS A 145 -19.23 -14.31 10.66
N VAL A 146 -19.81 -15.34 11.27
CA VAL A 146 -19.13 -16.46 11.94
C VAL A 146 -19.49 -17.73 11.17
N THR A 147 -18.93 -17.87 9.97
CA THR A 147 -18.97 -19.14 9.25
C THR A 147 -17.54 -19.64 9.13
N GLU A 148 -17.33 -20.91 9.45
CA GLU A 148 -16.06 -21.57 9.18
C GLU A 148 -15.82 -21.57 7.66
N ALA A 149 -14.58 -21.42 7.23
CA ALA A 149 -14.22 -21.47 5.82
C ALA A 149 -14.54 -22.88 5.28
N GLU A 150 -15.60 -23.00 4.50
CA GLU A 150 -15.90 -24.21 3.73
C GLU A 150 -15.24 -24.07 2.35
N GLU A 151 -14.56 -25.13 1.89
CA GLU A 151 -14.04 -25.14 0.52
C GLU A 151 -15.23 -25.08 -0.46
N VAL A 152 -15.17 -24.12 -1.40
CA VAL A 152 -16.21 -23.97 -2.42
C VAL A 152 -16.11 -25.11 -3.42
N GLU A 153 -16.93 -26.16 -3.27
CA GLU A 153 -17.06 -27.23 -4.26
C GLU A 153 -17.96 -26.78 -5.43
N ILE A 154 -17.37 -26.63 -6.61
CA ILE A 154 -18.10 -26.22 -7.83
C ILE A 154 -18.46 -27.47 -8.65
N ASN A 155 -19.75 -27.64 -8.95
CA ASN A 155 -20.25 -28.67 -9.85
C ASN A 155 -21.20 -28.10 -10.92
N PHE A 156 -21.46 -28.86 -11.98
CA PHE A 156 -22.28 -28.41 -13.11
C PHE A 156 -23.78 -28.30 -12.79
N GLU A 157 -24.25 -28.97 -11.74
CA GLU A 157 -25.67 -29.02 -11.36
C GLU A 157 -26.07 -27.83 -10.47
N MET A 158 -25.12 -26.97 -10.11
CA MET A 158 -25.38 -25.79 -9.27
C MET A 158 -26.19 -24.73 -9.99
N ASP A 159 -26.99 -24.01 -9.21
CA ASP A 159 -27.79 -22.90 -9.71
C ASP A 159 -26.90 -21.75 -10.22
N GLU A 160 -27.37 -21.03 -11.23
CA GLU A 160 -26.62 -19.92 -11.84
C GLU A 160 -26.31 -18.81 -10.82
N SER A 161 -27.22 -18.54 -9.86
CA SER A 161 -26.96 -17.56 -8.80
C SER A 161 -25.84 -18.01 -7.87
N TYR A 162 -25.75 -19.32 -7.57
CA TYR A 162 -24.69 -19.90 -6.76
C TYR A 162 -23.34 -19.81 -7.49
N LEU A 163 -23.31 -20.10 -8.79
CA LEU A 163 -22.10 -20.01 -9.62
C LEU A 163 -21.57 -18.57 -9.69
N GLU A 164 -22.46 -17.58 -9.86
CA GLU A 164 -22.09 -16.16 -9.87
C GLU A 164 -21.52 -15.71 -8.52
N LEU A 165 -22.13 -16.10 -7.40
CA LEU A 165 -21.60 -15.80 -6.05
C LEU A 165 -20.28 -16.54 -5.77
N SER A 166 -20.13 -17.78 -6.24
CA SER A 166 -18.89 -18.57 -6.10
C SER A 166 -17.73 -17.92 -6.84
N ARG A 167 -17.99 -17.52 -8.09
CA ARG A 167 -17.03 -16.75 -8.89
C ARG A 167 -16.66 -15.45 -8.17
N LEU A 168 -17.64 -14.75 -7.60
CA LEU A 168 -17.38 -13.51 -6.88
C LEU A 168 -16.53 -13.72 -5.62
N SER A 169 -16.79 -14.78 -4.86
CA SER A 169 -15.99 -15.13 -3.67
C SER A 169 -14.53 -15.39 -4.04
N LEU A 170 -14.27 -16.21 -5.07
CA LEU A 170 -12.91 -16.54 -5.48
C LEU A 170 -12.14 -15.32 -6.00
N LEU A 171 -12.81 -14.42 -6.73
CA LEU A 171 -12.22 -13.16 -7.16
C LEU A 171 -11.91 -12.24 -5.97
N CYS A 172 -12.76 -12.25 -4.95
CA CYS A 172 -12.55 -11.51 -3.71
C CYS A 172 -11.30 -12.02 -2.98
N GLU A 173 -11.19 -13.33 -2.82
CA GLU A 173 -10.04 -13.99 -2.18
C GLU A 173 -8.74 -13.61 -2.91
N ASP A 174 -8.70 -13.74 -4.24
CA ASP A 174 -7.51 -13.40 -5.05
C ASP A 174 -7.06 -11.95 -4.83
N VAL A 175 -8.00 -11.00 -4.90
CA VAL A 175 -7.68 -9.57 -4.73
C VAL A 175 -7.26 -9.24 -3.30
N CYS A 176 -7.87 -9.88 -2.30
CA CYS A 176 -7.47 -9.68 -0.91
C CYS A 176 -6.08 -10.27 -0.63
N CYS A 177 -5.82 -11.51 -1.03
CA CYS A 177 -4.53 -12.19 -0.90
C CYS A 177 -3.40 -11.38 -1.55
N GLU A 178 -3.60 -10.89 -2.77
CA GLU A 178 -2.61 -10.03 -3.42
C GLU A 178 -2.42 -8.73 -2.64
N THR A 179 -3.49 -8.13 -2.12
CA THR A 179 -3.38 -6.91 -1.31
C THR A 179 -2.54 -7.16 -0.06
N VAL A 180 -2.87 -8.18 0.73
CA VAL A 180 -2.11 -8.53 1.95
C VAL A 180 -0.66 -8.84 1.63
N THR A 181 -0.38 -9.61 0.58
CA THR A 181 0.98 -9.95 0.15
C THR A 181 1.83 -8.70 -0.12
N ARG A 182 1.22 -7.62 -0.64
CA ARG A 182 1.93 -6.38 -0.97
C ARG A 182 2.25 -5.52 0.22
N PHE A 183 1.42 -5.57 1.26
CA PHE A 183 1.64 -4.86 2.51
C PHE A 183 2.31 -5.74 3.58
N SER A 184 2.58 -6.99 3.25
CA SER A 184 3.36 -7.89 4.08
C SER A 184 4.84 -7.53 4.07
N ASN A 185 5.52 -7.82 5.18
CA ASN A 185 6.97 -7.65 5.28
C ASN A 185 7.71 -8.70 4.42
N GLY A 186 9.05 -8.62 4.39
CA GLY A 186 9.88 -9.58 3.63
C GLY A 186 9.78 -11.05 4.07
N PHE A 187 9.06 -11.34 5.15
CA PHE A 187 8.75 -12.69 5.64
C PHE A 187 7.31 -13.13 5.31
N GLY A 188 6.55 -12.34 4.55
CA GLY A 188 5.16 -12.64 4.21
C GLY A 188 4.16 -12.43 5.34
N VAL A 189 4.56 -11.74 6.41
CA VAL A 189 3.67 -11.43 7.54
C VAL A 189 3.15 -10.00 7.37
N SER A 190 1.83 -9.85 7.29
CA SER A 190 1.18 -8.56 7.44
C SER A 190 1.20 -8.15 8.91
N LEU A 191 1.77 -6.98 9.22
CA LEU A 191 1.75 -6.38 10.56
C LEU A 191 0.44 -5.61 10.82
N ARG A 192 -0.49 -5.68 9.88
CA ARG A 192 -1.68 -4.84 9.75
C ARG A 192 -2.90 -5.73 9.88
N GLU A 193 -3.52 -5.68 11.06
CA GLU A 193 -4.64 -6.53 11.47
C GLU A 193 -5.88 -6.30 10.60
N ASP A 194 -6.19 -5.05 10.28
CA ASP A 194 -7.21 -4.61 9.33
C ASP A 194 -7.14 -5.31 7.96
N LEU A 195 -5.93 -5.51 7.42
CA LEU A 195 -5.72 -6.19 6.15
C LEU A 195 -5.97 -7.70 6.23
N VAL A 196 -5.56 -8.32 7.34
CA VAL A 196 -5.79 -9.76 7.59
C VAL A 196 -7.27 -10.01 7.84
N GLU A 197 -7.94 -9.10 8.55
CA GLU A 197 -9.38 -9.15 8.73
C GLU A 197 -10.13 -8.93 7.41
N LEU A 198 -9.66 -8.03 6.54
CA LEU A 198 -10.27 -7.84 5.22
C LEU A 198 -10.14 -9.12 4.36
N GLU A 199 -8.96 -9.73 4.36
CA GLU A 199 -8.67 -10.98 3.64
C GLU A 199 -9.54 -12.16 4.09
N THR A 200 -9.90 -12.20 5.37
CA THR A 200 -10.71 -13.29 5.91
C THR A 200 -12.21 -12.97 5.86
N LYS A 201 -12.62 -11.80 6.35
CA LYS A 201 -14.03 -11.48 6.55
C LYS A 201 -14.77 -11.19 5.24
N LEU A 202 -14.14 -10.53 4.26
CA LEU A 202 -14.85 -10.14 3.03
C LEU A 202 -15.20 -11.35 2.13
N PRO A 203 -14.29 -12.30 1.88
CA PRO A 203 -14.65 -13.55 1.21
C PRO A 203 -15.72 -14.34 1.94
N LEU A 204 -15.57 -14.56 3.25
CA LEU A 204 -16.54 -15.31 4.06
C LEU A 204 -17.92 -14.65 4.04
N TYR A 205 -17.96 -13.31 4.03
CA TYR A 205 -19.20 -12.57 3.87
C TYR A 205 -19.89 -12.92 2.54
N ILE A 206 -19.16 -12.91 1.43
CA ILE A 206 -19.69 -13.27 0.10
C ILE A 206 -20.14 -14.73 0.06
N GLN A 207 -19.36 -15.65 0.65
CA GLN A 207 -19.75 -17.06 0.77
C GLN A 207 -21.06 -17.23 1.55
N SER A 208 -21.27 -16.46 2.62
CA SER A 208 -22.51 -16.53 3.39
C SER A 208 -23.76 -16.16 2.57
N LEU A 209 -23.60 -15.39 1.50
CA LEU A 209 -24.70 -15.02 0.60
C LEU A 209 -25.19 -16.18 -0.25
N MET A 210 -24.37 -17.21 -0.46
CA MET A 210 -24.74 -18.40 -1.23
C MET A 210 -25.87 -19.21 -0.58
N ASN A 211 -26.02 -19.06 0.74
CA ASN A 211 -27.01 -19.74 1.56
C ASN A 211 -28.29 -18.91 1.79
N LYS A 212 -28.43 -17.74 1.15
CA LYS A 212 -29.59 -16.83 1.24
C LYS A 212 -30.51 -16.93 0.02
#